data_AF-A0A450USQ1-F1
#
_entry.id   AF-A0A450USQ1-F1
#
_cell.length_a   1.000
_cell.length_b   1.000
_cell.length_c   1.000
_cell.angle_alpha   90.00
_cell.angle_beta   90.00
_cell.angle_gamma   90.00
#
_symmetry.space_group_name_H-M   'P 1'
#
loop_
_entity.id
_entity.type
_entity.pdbx_description
1 polymer ?
#
loop_
_entity_poly.entity_id
_entity_poly.type
_entity_poly.pdbx_seq_one_letter_code
_entity_poly.pdbx_strand_id
1 'polypeptide(L)'
;MNIKKYIGFGLVAIGSLLATSGFAAPMIHLENAQLIATGDKIQVFRVPTVDVDKKVKYHDLTIELGVLDDGAIDVSAADIKTAVSPNFASNKFISGSYTDLSKKVACTVSAVALPGGRAGGSLSCKDKRGWIFQANWVGGPVSGHPIEPDLKAAGIDKLGSTSDYSWGKIGHIDAHHPSWSCRQNDIIRVMQVGNTVAVAGYRGGNKQVCGFNVVKKEHSRKEDAEP
;
A
#
# COMPACT_ATOMS: atom_id res chain seq x y z
N MET A 1 28.51 -53.24 69.48
CA MET A 1 28.89 -53.18 68.04
C MET A 1 27.60 -53.28 67.24
N ASN A 2 27.10 -52.33 66.45
CA ASN A 2 27.52 -51.00 66.03
C ASN A 2 26.26 -50.19 65.65
N ILE A 3 26.21 -48.91 66.03
CA ILE A 3 25.18 -47.92 65.72
C ILE A 3 25.63 -47.11 64.48
N LYS A 4 24.80 -47.01 63.42
CA LYS A 4 24.81 -45.96 62.36
C LYS A 4 23.40 -45.94 61.72
N LYS A 5 22.51 -44.94 61.74
CA LYS A 5 22.46 -43.46 61.54
C LYS A 5 22.30 -43.02 60.06
N TYR A 6 21.19 -42.28 59.82
CA TYR A 6 20.76 -41.47 58.64
C TYR A 6 20.25 -42.25 57.41
N ILE A 7 19.25 -41.82 56.63
CA ILE A 7 18.93 -40.49 56.07
C ILE A 7 17.41 -40.39 55.82
N GLY A 8 16.79 -39.29 56.25
CA GLY A 8 15.42 -38.93 55.85
C GLY A 8 15.39 -38.36 54.45
N PHE A 9 14.48 -38.85 53.60
CA PHE A 9 14.24 -38.32 52.27
C PHE A 9 12.99 -37.43 52.32
N GLY A 10 13.21 -36.11 52.23
CA GLY A 10 12.15 -35.12 52.15
C GLY A 10 11.41 -35.21 50.82
N LEU A 11 10.09 -35.23 50.87
CA LEU A 11 9.20 -34.98 49.75
C LEU A 11 9.37 -33.52 49.31
N VAL A 12 9.99 -33.28 48.16
CA VAL A 12 9.97 -31.98 47.49
C VAL A 12 8.62 -31.86 46.78
N ALA A 13 7.72 -31.04 47.32
CA ALA A 13 6.50 -30.63 46.65
C ALA A 13 6.88 -29.64 45.53
N ILE A 14 6.78 -30.07 44.28
CA ILE A 14 6.92 -29.21 43.10
C ILE A 14 5.62 -28.41 42.99
N GLY A 15 5.62 -27.19 43.54
CA GLY A 15 4.56 -26.22 43.31
C GLY A 15 4.62 -25.75 41.86
N SER A 16 3.66 -26.20 41.04
CA SER A 16 3.43 -25.68 39.70
C SER A 16 2.97 -24.23 39.77
N LEU A 17 3.89 -23.31 39.47
CA LEU A 17 3.56 -21.94 39.08
C LEU A 17 2.70 -22.01 37.81
N LEU A 18 1.39 -21.88 37.96
CA LEU A 18 0.51 -21.54 36.86
C LEU A 18 0.89 -20.13 36.40
N ALA A 19 1.70 -20.04 35.34
CA ALA A 19 1.88 -18.81 34.61
C ALA A 19 0.52 -18.43 34.03
N THR A 20 -0.16 -17.49 34.68
CA THR A 20 -1.31 -16.82 34.07
C THR A 20 -0.74 -15.99 32.92
N SER A 21 -0.86 -16.48 31.69
CA SER A 21 -0.62 -15.67 30.52
C SER A 21 -1.66 -14.56 30.53
N GLY A 22 -1.26 -13.38 31.00
CA GLY A 22 -2.00 -12.15 30.80
C GLY A 22 -2.17 -11.97 29.30
N PHE A 23 -3.38 -12.25 28.79
CA PHE A 23 -3.73 -11.94 27.41
C PHE A 23 -3.61 -10.42 27.26
N ALA A 24 -2.76 -9.96 26.36
CA ALA A 24 -2.70 -8.55 26.01
C ALA A 24 -4.08 -8.13 25.51
N ALA A 25 -4.66 -7.10 26.10
CA ALA A 25 -5.96 -6.58 25.68
C ALA A 25 -5.88 -6.15 24.20
N PRO A 26 -6.95 -6.32 23.41
CA PRO A 26 -7.00 -5.78 22.06
C PRO A 26 -6.69 -4.28 22.06
N MET A 27 -5.89 -3.82 21.10
CA MET A 27 -5.48 -2.42 20.99
C MET A 27 -5.83 -1.84 19.63
N ILE A 28 -6.06 -0.53 19.58
CA ILE A 28 -6.28 0.26 18.36
C ILE A 28 -5.21 1.35 18.28
N HIS A 29 -4.62 1.54 17.10
CA HIS A 29 -3.50 2.46 16.88
C HIS A 29 -3.85 3.55 15.87
N LEU A 30 -4.71 4.49 16.26
CA LEU A 30 -5.17 5.58 15.38
C LEU A 30 -4.02 6.48 14.88
N GLU A 31 -2.94 6.60 15.66
CA GLU A 31 -1.73 7.36 15.31
C GLU A 31 -1.01 6.82 14.06
N ASN A 32 -1.27 5.55 13.71
CA ASN A 32 -0.69 4.88 12.55
C ASN A 32 -1.66 4.80 11.37
N ALA A 33 -2.83 5.44 11.48
CA ALA A 33 -3.85 5.47 10.45
C ALA A 33 -3.74 6.75 9.58
N GLN A 34 -4.32 6.71 8.38
CA GLN A 34 -4.46 7.90 7.55
C GLN A 34 -5.82 8.57 7.81
N LEU A 35 -5.82 9.84 8.16
CA LEU A 35 -7.06 10.58 8.44
C LEU A 35 -7.34 11.60 7.33
N ILE A 36 -8.59 11.62 6.87
CA ILE A 36 -9.13 12.65 5.97
C ILE A 36 -10.42 13.17 6.59
N ALA A 37 -10.51 14.48 6.81
CA ALA A 37 -11.74 15.12 7.28
C ALA A 37 -12.32 15.97 6.16
N THR A 38 -13.64 15.90 5.94
CA THR A 38 -14.34 16.70 4.93
C THR A 38 -15.78 16.93 5.37
N GLY A 39 -16.17 18.19 5.52
CA GLY A 39 -17.51 18.55 6.01
C GLY A 39 -17.77 18.00 7.41
N ASP A 40 -18.86 17.25 7.54
CA ASP A 40 -19.33 16.54 8.74
C ASP A 40 -18.70 15.14 8.91
N LYS A 41 -17.75 14.76 8.06
CA LYS A 41 -17.19 13.40 8.01
C LYS A 41 -15.69 13.36 8.31
N ILE A 42 -15.30 12.39 9.13
CA ILE A 42 -13.92 11.99 9.36
C ILE A 42 -13.77 10.56 8.87
N GLN A 43 -12.94 10.37 7.85
CA GLN A 43 -12.58 9.07 7.33
C GLN A 43 -11.17 8.71 7.83
N VAL A 44 -11.05 7.56 8.47
CA VAL A 44 -9.78 7.06 9.01
C VAL A 44 -9.47 5.73 8.34
N PHE A 45 -8.45 5.70 7.49
CA PHE A 45 -8.09 4.54 6.69
C PHE A 45 -6.95 3.76 7.35
N ARG A 46 -7.01 2.42 7.20
CA ARG A 46 -5.94 1.50 7.62
C ARG A 46 -5.60 1.63 9.11
N VAL A 47 -6.60 1.73 9.97
CA VAL A 47 -6.43 1.72 11.41
C VAL A 47 -5.93 0.34 11.85
N PRO A 48 -4.70 0.23 12.38
CA PRO A 48 -4.20 -1.03 12.89
C PRO A 48 -4.93 -1.40 14.18
N THR A 49 -5.46 -2.61 14.22
CA THR A 49 -6.00 -3.23 15.43
C THR A 49 -5.17 -4.47 15.75
N VAL A 50 -4.87 -4.67 17.02
CA VAL A 50 -4.17 -5.87 17.51
C VAL A 50 -5.20 -6.74 18.21
N ASP A 51 -5.39 -7.97 17.73
CA ASP A 51 -6.28 -8.93 18.38
C ASP A 51 -5.60 -9.66 19.55
N VAL A 52 -6.36 -10.51 20.24
CA VAL A 52 -5.89 -11.28 21.41
C VAL A 52 -4.72 -12.22 21.09
N ASP A 53 -4.56 -12.59 19.80
CA ASP A 53 -3.44 -13.41 19.30
C ASP A 53 -2.23 -12.56 18.89
N LYS A 54 -2.27 -11.25 19.14
CA LYS A 54 -1.27 -10.27 18.69
C LYS A 54 -1.16 -10.13 17.17
N LYS A 55 -2.20 -10.50 16.41
CA LYS A 55 -2.23 -10.29 14.96
C LYS A 55 -2.72 -8.88 14.67
N VAL A 56 -1.99 -8.19 13.80
CA VAL A 56 -2.38 -6.87 13.30
C VAL A 56 -3.40 -7.05 12.18
N LYS A 57 -4.58 -6.46 12.34
CA LYS A 57 -5.60 -6.28 11.31
C LYS A 57 -5.72 -4.80 10.97
N TYR A 58 -6.31 -4.49 9.82
CA TYR A 58 -6.52 -3.12 9.37
C TYR A 58 -8.01 -2.91 9.13
N HIS A 59 -8.53 -1.81 9.67
CA HIS A 59 -9.92 -1.39 9.49
C HIS A 59 -9.99 0.04 8.98
N ASP A 60 -10.98 0.32 8.15
CA ASP A 60 -11.35 1.67 7.77
C ASP A 60 -12.54 2.11 8.62
N LEU A 61 -12.50 3.34 9.12
CA LEU A 61 -13.52 3.98 9.92
C LEU A 61 -14.11 5.16 9.14
N THR A 62 -15.41 5.36 9.27
CA THR A 62 -16.06 6.63 8.93
C THR A 62 -16.83 7.10 10.14
N ILE A 63 -16.51 8.31 10.61
CA ILE A 63 -17.19 9.00 11.69
C ILE A 63 -17.97 10.14 11.06
N GLU A 64 -19.28 10.16 11.26
CA GLU A 64 -20.17 11.22 10.80
C GLU A 64 -20.62 12.00 12.05
N LEU A 65 -20.39 13.31 12.07
CA LEU A 65 -20.66 14.18 13.21
C LEU A 65 -21.91 15.01 12.93
N GLY A 66 -22.94 14.86 13.77
CA GLY A 66 -24.11 15.74 13.74
C GLY A 66 -23.81 17.09 14.38
N VAL A 67 -24.56 18.12 13.99
CA VAL A 67 -24.54 19.45 14.61
C VAL A 67 -25.97 19.86 14.93
N LEU A 68 -26.21 20.29 16.17
CA LEU A 68 -27.49 20.81 16.64
C LEU A 68 -27.72 22.24 16.14
N ASP A 69 -28.96 22.73 16.23
CA ASP A 69 -29.34 24.07 15.78
C ASP A 69 -28.61 25.20 16.56
N ASP A 70 -28.10 24.91 17.76
CA ASP A 70 -27.30 25.83 18.57
C ASP A 70 -25.79 25.78 18.24
N GLY A 71 -25.39 24.96 17.27
CA GLY A 71 -24.00 24.77 16.84
C GLY A 71 -23.19 23.79 17.69
N ALA A 72 -23.80 23.13 18.68
CA ALA A 72 -23.12 22.08 19.44
C ALA A 72 -23.00 20.77 18.63
N ILE A 73 -21.97 19.98 18.92
CA ILE A 73 -21.81 18.64 18.33
C ILE A 73 -22.91 17.73 18.90
N ASP A 74 -23.72 17.17 18.01
CA ASP A 74 -24.71 16.17 18.37
C ASP A 74 -24.03 14.80 18.50
N VAL A 75 -23.59 14.47 19.71
CA VAL A 75 -23.05 13.15 20.05
C VAL A 75 -24.06 12.02 19.93
N SER A 76 -25.37 12.32 19.96
CA SER A 76 -26.42 11.31 19.81
C SER A 76 -26.67 10.92 18.35
N ALA A 77 -26.37 11.82 17.41
CA ALA A 77 -26.41 11.57 15.97
C ALA A 77 -25.06 11.13 15.38
N ALA A 78 -24.01 11.06 16.19
CA ALA A 78 -22.70 10.63 15.73
C ALA A 78 -22.70 9.13 15.42
N ASP A 79 -22.40 8.77 14.18
CA ASP A 79 -22.35 7.37 13.73
C ASP A 79 -20.91 6.98 13.38
N ILE A 80 -20.51 5.76 13.78
CA ILE A 80 -19.20 5.18 13.47
C ILE A 80 -19.41 3.92 12.67
N LYS A 81 -19.10 4.00 11.37
CA LYS A 81 -19.11 2.84 10.47
C LYS A 81 -17.72 2.26 10.37
N THR A 82 -17.63 0.94 10.45
CA THR A 82 -16.36 0.21 10.33
C THR A 82 -16.42 -0.79 9.18
N ALA A 83 -15.32 -0.92 8.46
CA ALA A 83 -15.15 -1.94 7.43
C ALA A 83 -13.74 -2.54 7.55
N VAL A 84 -13.58 -3.82 7.19
CA VAL A 84 -12.25 -4.42 7.04
C VAL A 84 -11.55 -3.69 5.91
N SER A 85 -10.37 -3.11 6.18
CA SER A 85 -9.58 -2.47 5.12
C SER A 85 -9.29 -3.52 4.05
N PRO A 86 -9.47 -3.23 2.76
CA PRO A 86 -9.11 -4.18 1.73
C PRO A 86 -7.63 -4.56 1.87
N ASN A 87 -7.34 -5.86 1.86
CA ASN A 87 -5.97 -6.33 1.87
C ASN A 87 -5.40 -6.15 0.48
N PHE A 88 -4.80 -4.98 0.23
CA PHE A 88 -4.07 -4.75 -0.99
C PHE A 88 -2.73 -5.47 -0.89
N ALA A 89 -2.56 -6.53 -1.70
CA ALA A 89 -1.24 -7.07 -1.97
C ALA A 89 -0.33 -5.90 -2.34
N SER A 90 0.75 -5.78 -1.58
CA SER A 90 1.58 -4.60 -1.46
C SER A 90 2.05 -4.06 -2.81
N ASN A 91 1.42 -3.01 -3.31
CA ASN A 91 2.06 -2.12 -4.27
C ASN A 91 2.38 -0.81 -3.54
N LYS A 92 3.30 -0.89 -2.56
CA LYS A 92 3.88 0.29 -1.93
C LYS A 92 4.87 0.89 -2.92
N PHE A 93 4.42 1.89 -3.67
CA PHE A 93 5.29 2.64 -4.55
C PHE A 93 6.24 3.52 -3.73
N ILE A 94 7.51 3.57 -4.10
CA ILE A 94 8.51 4.40 -3.41
C ILE A 94 8.73 5.67 -4.23
N SER A 95 8.24 6.80 -3.75
CA SER A 95 8.47 8.10 -4.40
C SER A 95 9.95 8.41 -4.58
N GLY A 96 10.31 9.07 -5.67
CA GLY A 96 11.65 9.61 -5.89
C GLY A 96 12.12 9.53 -7.34
N SER A 97 13.44 9.69 -7.52
CA SER A 97 14.08 9.69 -8.83
C SER A 97 14.46 8.28 -9.27
N TYR A 98 14.16 7.97 -10.53
CA TYR A 98 14.38 6.70 -11.20
C TYR A 98 15.11 6.93 -12.52
N THR A 99 15.62 5.85 -13.10
CA THR A 99 16.15 5.85 -14.46
C THR A 99 15.83 4.54 -15.15
N ASP A 100 15.71 4.57 -16.47
CA ASP A 100 15.56 3.34 -17.23
C ASP A 100 16.84 2.48 -17.17
N LEU A 101 16.77 1.23 -17.62
CA LEU A 101 17.92 0.33 -17.59
C LEU A 101 19.11 0.85 -18.41
N SER A 102 18.89 1.68 -19.43
CA SER A 102 19.97 2.29 -20.22
C SER A 102 20.59 3.53 -19.57
N LYS A 103 20.04 4.00 -18.45
CA LYS A 103 20.43 5.24 -17.72
C LYS A 103 20.32 6.51 -18.56
N LYS A 104 19.53 6.49 -19.65
CA LYS A 104 19.37 7.62 -20.58
C LYS A 104 18.08 8.40 -20.34
N VAL A 105 17.10 7.78 -19.70
CA VAL A 105 15.81 8.40 -19.36
C VAL A 105 15.76 8.64 -17.87
N ALA A 106 15.51 9.89 -17.48
CA ALA A 106 15.28 10.25 -16.08
C ALA A 106 13.78 10.19 -15.81
N CYS A 107 13.41 9.55 -14.70
CA CYS A 107 12.03 9.38 -14.32
C CYS A 107 11.82 9.83 -12.87
N THR A 108 10.60 10.24 -12.56
CA THR A 108 10.13 10.52 -11.22
C THR A 108 8.89 9.70 -10.96
N VAL A 109 8.91 8.94 -9.86
CA VAL A 109 7.73 8.25 -9.34
C VAL A 109 7.21 9.06 -8.17
N SER A 110 5.91 9.33 -8.18
CA SER A 110 5.19 9.90 -7.04
C SER A 110 4.16 8.89 -6.59
N ALA A 111 4.28 8.40 -5.35
CA ALA A 111 3.28 7.57 -4.71
C ALA A 111 2.27 8.45 -3.97
N VAL A 112 0.99 8.08 -4.02
CA VAL A 112 -0.09 8.79 -3.32
C VAL A 112 -1.02 7.77 -2.67
N ALA A 113 -1.51 8.09 -1.48
CA ALA A 113 -2.60 7.35 -0.86
C ALA A 113 -3.92 8.01 -1.28
N LEU A 114 -4.84 7.21 -1.81
CA LEU A 114 -6.12 7.64 -2.37
C LEU A 114 -7.28 7.30 -1.42
N PRO A 115 -8.42 8.00 -1.55
CA PRO A 115 -9.63 7.66 -0.80
C PRO A 115 -10.03 6.19 -0.95
N GLY A 116 -10.58 5.60 0.13
CA GLY A 116 -10.89 4.17 0.17
C GLY A 116 -9.66 3.27 0.36
N GLY A 117 -8.56 3.82 0.91
CA GLY A 117 -7.36 3.08 1.29
C GLY A 117 -6.50 2.58 0.13
N ARG A 118 -6.80 2.97 -1.12
CA ARG A 118 -6.05 2.54 -2.30
C ARG A 118 -4.71 3.25 -2.37
N ALA A 119 -3.66 2.54 -2.76
CA ALA A 119 -2.41 3.16 -3.18
C ALA A 119 -2.51 3.54 -4.66
N GLY A 120 -1.98 4.69 -5.03
CA GLY A 120 -1.83 5.12 -6.41
C GLY A 120 -0.43 5.66 -6.67
N GLY A 121 -0.18 6.00 -7.92
CA GLY A 121 1.03 6.70 -8.25
C GLY A 121 1.04 7.27 -9.66
N SER A 122 2.03 8.09 -9.90
CA SER A 122 2.33 8.67 -11.19
C SER A 122 3.78 8.42 -11.56
N LEU A 123 4.04 8.23 -12.84
CA LEU A 123 5.38 8.16 -13.43
C LEU A 123 5.48 9.29 -14.44
N SER A 124 6.49 10.13 -14.30
CA SER A 124 6.88 11.12 -15.30
C SER A 124 8.31 10.87 -15.71
N CYS A 125 8.56 10.67 -17.00
CA CYS A 125 9.87 10.41 -17.55
C CYS A 125 10.20 11.43 -18.64
N LYS A 126 11.48 11.80 -18.71
CA LYS A 126 12.02 12.68 -19.73
C LYS A 126 13.38 12.17 -20.20
N ASP A 127 13.58 12.07 -21.50
CA ASP A 127 14.87 11.74 -22.09
C ASP A 127 15.72 13.01 -22.35
N LYS A 128 16.97 12.82 -22.84
CA LYS A 128 17.87 13.94 -23.16
C LYS A 128 17.41 14.80 -24.34
N ARG A 129 16.53 14.27 -25.20
CA ARG A 129 15.94 14.99 -26.35
C ARG A 129 14.70 15.78 -25.95
N GLY A 130 14.23 15.59 -24.72
CA GLY A 130 13.08 16.26 -24.16
C GLY A 130 11.78 15.49 -24.33
N TRP A 131 11.81 14.26 -24.85
CA TRP A 131 10.62 13.43 -25.02
C TRP A 131 10.06 12.99 -23.66
N ILE A 132 8.75 13.07 -23.53
CA ILE A 132 8.02 12.90 -22.29
C ILE A 132 7.20 11.61 -22.33
N PHE A 133 7.17 10.92 -21.19
CA PHE A 133 6.22 9.86 -20.89
C PHE A 133 5.57 10.16 -19.54
N GLN A 134 4.25 10.07 -19.48
CA GLN A 134 3.47 10.27 -18.26
C GLN A 134 2.39 9.20 -18.13
N ALA A 135 2.30 8.63 -16.94
CA ALA A 135 1.29 7.65 -16.61
C ALA A 135 0.83 7.78 -15.16
N ASN A 136 -0.42 7.37 -14.92
CA ASN A 136 -1.02 7.31 -13.59
C ASN A 136 -1.67 5.94 -13.39
N TRP A 137 -1.62 5.42 -12.18
CA TRP A 137 -2.21 4.13 -11.82
C TRP A 137 -2.80 4.14 -10.41
N VAL A 138 -3.70 3.20 -10.18
CA VAL A 138 -4.36 2.95 -8.90
C VAL A 138 -4.31 1.45 -8.61
N GLY A 139 -4.03 1.10 -7.37
CA GLY A 139 -4.04 -0.26 -6.86
C GLY A 139 -5.42 -0.73 -6.44
N GLY A 140 -5.55 -2.05 -6.27
CA GLY A 140 -6.74 -2.68 -5.75
C GLY A 140 -7.69 -3.23 -6.82
N PRO A 141 -8.91 -3.64 -6.43
CA PRO A 141 -9.82 -4.34 -7.33
C PRO A 141 -10.29 -3.43 -8.48
N VAL A 142 -10.66 -4.05 -9.60
CA VAL A 142 -11.19 -3.36 -10.79
C VAL A 142 -12.52 -2.65 -10.48
N SER A 143 -13.36 -3.22 -9.63
CA SER A 143 -14.58 -2.57 -9.15
C SER A 143 -14.23 -1.32 -8.34
N GLY A 144 -14.84 -0.18 -8.66
CA GLY A 144 -14.57 1.13 -8.06
C GLY A 144 -13.27 1.77 -8.52
N HIS A 145 -12.65 1.27 -9.59
CA HIS A 145 -11.41 1.84 -10.14
C HIS A 145 -11.73 3.06 -11.03
N PRO A 146 -10.93 4.15 -11.02
CA PRO A 146 -11.22 5.35 -11.82
C PRO A 146 -11.34 5.13 -13.34
N ILE A 147 -10.71 4.05 -13.84
CA ILE A 147 -10.78 3.60 -15.24
C ILE A 147 -11.46 2.24 -15.39
N GLU A 148 -12.36 1.88 -14.46
CA GLU A 148 -13.08 0.59 -14.47
C GLU A 148 -13.71 0.24 -15.84
N PRO A 149 -14.40 1.17 -16.55
CA PRO A 149 -14.97 0.84 -17.86
C PRO A 149 -13.92 0.38 -18.88
N ASP A 150 -12.75 1.01 -18.89
CA ASP A 150 -11.65 0.65 -19.79
C ASP A 150 -11.06 -0.73 -19.42
N LEU A 151 -10.91 -1.00 -18.12
CA LEU A 151 -10.40 -2.29 -17.62
C LEU A 151 -11.34 -3.44 -17.97
N LYS A 152 -12.65 -3.23 -17.82
CA LYS A 152 -13.68 -4.21 -18.24
C LYS A 152 -13.71 -4.41 -19.76
N ALA A 153 -13.65 -3.33 -20.53
CA ALA A 153 -13.61 -3.41 -21.99
C ALA A 153 -12.36 -4.16 -22.50
N ALA A 154 -11.22 -4.01 -21.81
CA ALA A 154 -10.00 -4.75 -22.13
C ALA A 154 -9.99 -6.19 -21.60
N GLY A 155 -11.01 -6.61 -20.83
CA GLY A 155 -11.11 -7.94 -20.24
C GLY A 155 -10.17 -8.17 -19.06
N ILE A 156 -9.64 -7.11 -18.46
CA ILE A 156 -8.73 -7.19 -17.31
C ILE A 156 -9.48 -7.73 -16.08
N ASP A 157 -10.74 -7.33 -15.89
CA ASP A 157 -11.62 -7.81 -14.82
C ASP A 157 -11.79 -9.34 -14.76
N LYS A 158 -11.52 -10.03 -15.87
CA LYS A 158 -11.60 -11.49 -15.99
C LYS A 158 -10.33 -12.21 -15.53
N LEU A 159 -9.26 -11.48 -15.16
CA LEU A 159 -8.02 -12.07 -14.68
C LEU A 159 -8.11 -12.37 -13.17
N GLY A 160 -7.71 -13.58 -12.78
CA GLY A 160 -7.74 -14.01 -11.37
C GLY A 160 -6.79 -13.23 -10.45
N SER A 161 -5.81 -12.51 -10.99
CA SER A 161 -4.76 -11.77 -10.26
C SER A 161 -4.86 -10.24 -10.40
N THR A 162 -6.03 -9.71 -10.76
CA THR A 162 -6.20 -8.26 -10.96
C THR A 162 -5.86 -7.43 -9.72
N SER A 163 -6.15 -7.95 -8.52
CA SER A 163 -5.89 -7.28 -7.24
C SER A 163 -4.42 -7.20 -6.85
N ASP A 164 -3.56 -8.01 -7.48
CA ASP A 164 -2.13 -8.06 -7.18
C ASP A 164 -1.35 -6.92 -7.85
N TYR A 165 -2.00 -6.23 -8.78
CA TYR A 165 -1.39 -5.20 -9.60
C TYR A 165 -2.05 -3.85 -9.39
N SER A 166 -1.34 -2.80 -9.78
CA SER A 166 -1.95 -1.49 -9.98
C SER A 166 -2.23 -1.28 -11.46
N TRP A 167 -3.39 -0.72 -11.76
CA TRP A 167 -3.86 -0.51 -13.11
C TRP A 167 -4.00 0.97 -13.40
N GLY A 168 -3.75 1.35 -14.64
CA GLY A 168 -3.65 2.76 -15.00
C GLY A 168 -3.72 3.01 -16.48
N LYS A 169 -3.42 4.25 -16.85
CA LYS A 169 -3.33 4.67 -18.25
C LYS A 169 -2.11 5.56 -18.47
N ILE A 170 -1.61 5.51 -19.70
CA ILE A 170 -0.65 6.50 -20.20
C ILE A 170 -1.42 7.76 -20.55
N GLY A 171 -1.18 8.82 -19.77
CA GLY A 171 -1.79 10.13 -20.00
C GLY A 171 -1.14 10.86 -21.18
N HIS A 172 0.17 10.71 -21.33
CA HIS A 172 0.91 11.32 -22.42
C HIS A 172 2.16 10.50 -22.76
N ILE A 173 2.44 10.34 -24.06
CA ILE A 173 3.72 9.84 -24.56
C ILE A 173 3.99 10.49 -25.90
N ASP A 174 5.19 11.02 -26.09
CA ASP A 174 5.59 11.53 -27.40
C ASP A 174 5.66 10.40 -28.43
N ALA A 175 5.14 10.65 -29.64
CA ALA A 175 5.05 9.67 -30.73
C ALA A 175 6.41 9.07 -31.12
N HIS A 176 7.51 9.75 -30.77
CA HIS A 176 8.87 9.33 -31.08
C HIS A 176 9.60 8.66 -29.91
N HIS A 177 8.97 8.37 -28.77
CA HIS A 177 9.62 7.71 -27.64
C HIS A 177 9.93 6.23 -28.00
N PRO A 178 11.12 5.91 -28.55
CA PRO A 178 11.32 4.70 -29.34
C PRO A 178 11.60 3.48 -28.45
N SER A 179 11.89 3.72 -27.17
CA SER A 179 12.46 2.71 -26.28
C SER A 179 11.42 1.77 -25.67
N TRP A 180 10.14 2.17 -25.57
CA TRP A 180 9.16 1.43 -24.78
C TRP A 180 7.96 0.90 -25.56
N SER A 181 7.77 1.29 -26.83
CA SER A 181 6.70 0.81 -27.73
C SER A 181 5.25 1.03 -27.24
N CYS A 182 5.05 1.75 -26.13
CA CYS A 182 3.73 2.09 -25.62
C CYS A 182 3.09 3.23 -26.45
N ARG A 183 1.76 3.36 -26.37
CA ARG A 183 1.01 4.46 -26.98
C ARG A 183 0.18 5.20 -25.94
N GLN A 184 -0.19 6.44 -26.29
CA GLN A 184 -1.10 7.23 -25.46
C GLN A 184 -2.42 6.47 -25.28
N ASN A 185 -2.98 6.54 -24.07
CA ASN A 185 -4.19 5.83 -23.64
C ASN A 185 -4.09 4.30 -23.54
N ASP A 186 -2.93 3.68 -23.79
CA ASP A 186 -2.76 2.26 -23.47
C ASP A 186 -3.02 2.04 -21.97
N ILE A 187 -3.76 0.97 -21.65
CA ILE A 187 -3.94 0.53 -20.26
C ILE A 187 -2.62 -0.02 -19.77
N ILE A 188 -2.20 0.33 -18.57
CA ILE A 188 -0.96 -0.18 -17.99
C ILE A 188 -1.21 -0.96 -16.71
N ARG A 189 -0.40 -1.99 -16.54
CA ARG A 189 -0.15 -2.68 -15.28
C ARG A 189 1.16 -2.13 -14.71
N VAL A 190 1.14 -1.79 -13.43
CA VAL A 190 2.30 -1.28 -12.71
C VAL A 190 2.49 -2.07 -11.42
N MET A 191 3.73 -2.45 -11.15
CA MET A 191 4.13 -3.09 -9.90
C MET A 191 5.48 -2.56 -9.44
N GLN A 192 5.70 -2.58 -8.13
CA GLN A 192 7.01 -2.29 -7.55
C GLN A 192 7.65 -3.55 -6.98
N VAL A 193 8.88 -3.84 -7.42
CA VAL A 193 9.71 -4.96 -6.95
C VAL A 193 11.03 -4.39 -6.46
N GLY A 194 11.16 -4.27 -5.13
CA GLY A 194 12.31 -3.60 -4.50
C GLY A 194 12.45 -2.15 -4.99
N ASN A 195 13.62 -1.83 -5.56
CA ASN A 195 13.93 -0.51 -6.12
C ASN A 195 13.50 -0.35 -7.59
N THR A 196 12.80 -1.33 -8.17
CA THR A 196 12.37 -1.29 -9.57
C THR A 196 10.86 -1.11 -9.67
N VAL A 197 10.42 -0.20 -10.53
CA VAL A 197 9.03 -0.11 -10.99
C VAL A 197 8.95 -0.72 -12.37
N ALA A 198 8.11 -1.74 -12.53
CA ALA A 198 7.86 -2.41 -13.79
C ALA A 198 6.50 -1.97 -14.35
N VAL A 199 6.51 -1.56 -15.62
CA VAL A 199 5.32 -1.11 -16.35
C VAL A 199 5.11 -2.04 -17.55
N ALA A 200 3.89 -2.52 -17.74
CA ALA A 200 3.49 -3.27 -18.91
C ALA A 200 2.20 -2.67 -19.48
N GLY A 201 2.14 -2.41 -20.78
CA GLY A 201 0.96 -1.84 -21.44
C GLY A 201 0.16 -2.87 -22.22
N TYR A 202 -1.15 -2.70 -22.23
CA TYR A 202 -2.15 -3.62 -22.73
C TYR A 202 -3.15 -2.92 -23.66
N ARG A 203 -3.66 -3.68 -24.64
CA ARG A 203 -4.80 -3.31 -25.50
C ARG A 203 -5.88 -4.38 -25.43
N GLY A 204 -6.94 -4.21 -26.23
CA GLY A 204 -8.12 -5.08 -26.25
C GLY A 204 -7.78 -6.58 -26.20
N GLY A 205 -8.56 -7.32 -25.40
CA GLY A 205 -8.36 -8.74 -25.15
C GLY A 205 -7.17 -9.07 -24.25
N ASN A 206 -6.80 -8.17 -23.32
CA ASN A 206 -5.66 -8.32 -22.43
C ASN A 206 -4.32 -8.64 -23.14
N LYS A 207 -4.15 -8.13 -24.37
CA LYS A 207 -2.91 -8.34 -25.12
C LYS A 207 -1.87 -7.34 -24.66
N GLN A 208 -0.78 -7.82 -24.06
CA GLN A 208 0.36 -6.96 -23.76
C GLN A 208 1.01 -6.50 -25.07
N VAL A 209 1.24 -5.19 -25.19
CA VAL A 209 1.79 -4.54 -26.39
C VAL A 209 3.09 -3.80 -26.11
N CYS A 210 3.39 -3.51 -24.84
CA CYS A 210 4.58 -2.77 -24.47
C CYS A 210 5.02 -3.09 -23.03
N GLY A 211 6.23 -2.66 -22.65
CA GLY A 211 6.69 -2.76 -21.27
C GLY A 211 8.12 -2.29 -21.07
N PHE A 212 8.42 -1.85 -19.86
CA PHE A 212 9.72 -1.34 -19.47
C PHE A 212 9.87 -1.31 -17.94
N ASN A 213 11.12 -1.16 -17.50
CA ASN A 213 11.47 -1.05 -16.09
C ASN A 213 12.21 0.25 -15.84
N VAL A 214 11.94 0.87 -14.69
CA VAL A 214 12.72 1.99 -14.17
C VAL A 214 13.23 1.64 -12.78
N VAL A 215 14.49 1.99 -12.50
CA VAL A 215 15.20 1.64 -11.27
C VAL A 215 15.49 2.91 -10.49
N LYS A 216 15.24 2.88 -9.18
CA LYS A 216 15.47 4.02 -8.28
C LYS A 216 16.95 4.39 -8.31
N LYS A 217 17.24 5.68 -8.45
CA LYS A 217 18.61 6.18 -8.26
C LYS A 217 18.91 6.15 -6.77
N GLU A 218 19.92 5.39 -6.37
CA GLU A 218 20.46 5.51 -5.01
C GLU A 218 21.10 6.89 -4.86
N HIS A 219 20.85 7.53 -3.73
CA HIS A 219 21.53 8.77 -3.39
C HIS A 219 22.98 8.39 -3.10
N SER A 220 23.91 8.71 -4.00
CA SER A 220 25.33 8.60 -3.69
C SER A 220 25.60 9.52 -2.51
N ARG A 221 25.75 8.94 -1.32
CA ARG A 221 26.30 9.64 -0.16
C ARG A 221 27.70 10.08 -0.61
N LYS A 222 27.90 11.37 -0.84
CA LYS A 222 29.26 11.91 -0.94
C LYS A 222 29.90 11.57 0.39
N GLU A 223 30.90 10.70 0.38
CA GLU A 223 31.83 10.59 1.49
C GLU A 223 32.43 11.98 1.66
N ASP A 224 32.11 12.61 2.77
CA ASP A 224 32.71 13.86 3.18
C ASP A 224 34.22 13.61 3.28
N ALA A 225 34.97 14.18 2.33
CA ALA A 225 36.40 14.32 2.49
C ALA A 225 36.62 15.33 3.63
N GLU A 226 36.92 14.81 4.82
CA GLU A 226 37.51 15.64 5.87
C GLU A 226 38.91 16.10 5.42
N PRO A 227 39.28 17.36 5.76
CA PRO A 227 40.52 18.01 5.33
C PRO A 227 41.79 17.41 5.93
#